data_AF-A0A3S0I597-F1
#
_entry.id   AF-A0A3S0I597-F1
#
_cell.length_a   1.000
_cell.length_b   1.000
_cell.length_c   1.000
_cell.angle_alpha   90.00
_cell.angle_beta   90.00
_cell.angle_gamma   90.00
#
_symmetry.space_group_name_H-M   'P 1'
#
loop_
_entity.id
_entity.type
_entity.pdbx_description
1 polymer ?
#
loop_
_entity_poly.entity_id
_entity_poly.type
_entity_poly.pdbx_seq_one_letter_code
_entity_poly.pdbx_strand_id
1 'polypeptide(L)'
;MLPKQSTSRSLLKRVSRHAPLVTLLLTLGLPAANAKVRLGDTLPTHPWESGQRELVVIYAGGCGDMGELWDAALSSGLPVRAVFAEGDLGRTVGAPVQPWQGQEATAFARQLRVAQYPTILLVEGGRLINVWEGEVPGDLGE
;
A
#
# COMPACT_ATOMS: atom_id res chain seq x y z
N MET A 1 -6.23 51.62 42.63
CA MET A 1 -6.18 50.18 42.97
C MET A 1 -6.06 49.40 41.68
N LEU A 2 -4.89 48.81 41.41
CA LEU A 2 -4.63 47.90 40.29
C LEU A 2 -4.56 46.47 40.85
N PRO A 3 -5.03 45.47 40.09
CA PRO A 3 -4.22 44.26 39.89
C PRO A 3 -4.16 43.91 38.40
N LYS A 4 -2.95 43.85 37.82
CA LYS A 4 -2.07 42.67 37.67
C LYS A 4 -2.40 41.83 36.43
N GLN A 5 -1.54 41.97 35.43
CA GLN A 5 -1.47 41.12 34.25
C GLN A 5 -1.13 39.67 34.62
N SER A 6 -1.64 38.71 33.85
CA SER A 6 -0.96 37.43 33.65
C SER A 6 -1.24 36.90 32.25
N THR A 7 -0.20 37.01 31.43
CA THR A 7 -0.07 36.44 30.09
C THR A 7 0.06 34.93 30.21
N SER A 8 -0.81 34.16 29.53
CA SER A 8 -0.51 32.75 29.27
C SER A 8 -0.76 32.42 27.81
N ARG A 9 0.35 32.35 27.07
CA ARG A 9 0.41 31.81 25.71
C ARG A 9 0.18 30.29 25.81
N SER A 10 -0.99 29.82 25.40
CA SER A 10 -1.18 28.39 25.17
C SER A 10 -0.62 28.03 23.80
N LEU A 11 0.56 27.40 23.86
CA LEU A 11 1.25 26.75 22.77
C LEU A 11 0.35 25.69 22.10
N LEU A 12 0.48 25.67 20.77
CA LEU A 12 0.12 24.61 19.84
C LEU A 12 0.21 23.21 20.45
N LYS A 13 -0.88 22.45 20.36
CA LYS A 13 -0.80 21.01 20.12
C LYS A 13 -1.70 20.70 18.93
N ARG A 14 -1.08 20.63 17.74
CA ARG A 14 -1.65 19.88 16.62
C ARG A 14 -1.86 18.46 17.12
N VAL A 15 -3.11 18.06 17.26
CA VAL A 15 -3.46 16.66 17.50
C VAL A 15 -3.23 15.94 16.18
N SER A 16 -2.06 15.36 16.02
CA SER A 16 -1.77 14.41 14.94
C SER A 16 -2.58 13.13 15.22
N ARG A 17 -3.78 13.02 14.65
CA ARG A 17 -4.49 11.73 14.52
C ARG A 17 -3.88 10.95 13.35
N HIS A 18 -2.64 10.53 13.50
CA HIS A 18 -1.97 9.66 12.54
C HIS A 18 -1.43 8.44 13.27
N ALA A 19 -2.31 7.49 13.55
CA ALA A 19 -1.90 6.14 13.91
C ALA A 19 -2.98 5.10 13.57
N PRO A 20 -3.29 4.84 12.28
CA PRO A 20 -3.94 3.57 11.94
C PRO A 20 -2.98 2.58 11.25
N LEU A 21 -1.91 3.03 10.60
CA LEU A 21 -1.11 2.16 9.74
C LEU A 21 -0.09 1.31 10.50
N VAL A 22 0.57 1.87 11.52
CA VAL A 22 1.51 1.13 12.36
C VAL A 22 0.78 0.07 13.19
N THR A 23 -0.41 0.38 13.68
CA THR A 23 -1.26 -0.59 14.38
C THR A 23 -1.77 -1.66 13.42
N LEU A 24 -2.22 -1.32 12.21
CA LEU A 24 -2.61 -2.29 11.17
C LEU A 24 -1.45 -3.27 10.86
N LEU A 25 -0.24 -2.74 10.66
CA LEU A 25 0.96 -3.54 10.40
C LEU A 25 1.35 -4.44 11.58
N LEU A 26 1.14 -3.98 12.82
CA LEU A 26 1.43 -4.77 14.03
C LEU A 26 0.34 -5.79 14.36
N THR A 27 -0.94 -5.48 14.12
CA THR A 27 -2.06 -6.42 14.33
C THR A 27 -2.12 -7.51 13.28
N LEU A 28 -1.57 -7.27 12.09
CA LEU A 28 -1.48 -8.30 11.07
C LEU A 28 -0.58 -9.47 11.51
N GLY A 29 0.42 -9.26 12.39
CA GLY A 29 1.22 -10.37 12.93
C GLY A 29 1.84 -11.28 11.85
N LEU A 30 1.97 -10.78 10.63
CA LEU A 30 2.39 -11.59 9.49
C LEU A 30 3.92 -11.62 9.45
N PRO A 31 4.54 -12.82 9.43
CA PRO A 31 5.97 -12.93 9.22
C PRO A 31 6.32 -12.25 7.90
N ALA A 32 7.42 -11.50 7.87
CA ALA A 32 7.97 -10.96 6.64
C ALA A 32 8.34 -12.14 5.71
N ALA A 33 7.40 -12.55 4.86
CA ALA A 33 7.60 -13.60 3.89
C ALA A 33 8.53 -13.05 2.80
N ASN A 34 9.76 -13.58 2.76
CA ASN A 34 10.75 -13.59 1.67
C ASN A 34 10.66 -12.50 0.57
N ALA A 35 10.44 -11.24 0.92
CA ALA A 35 10.41 -10.15 -0.03
C ALA A 35 11.78 -9.99 -0.70
N LYS A 36 11.85 -10.30 -2.00
CA LYS A 36 13.03 -10.02 -2.85
C LYS A 36 13.11 -8.55 -3.24
N VAL A 37 12.01 -7.83 -3.06
CA VAL A 37 11.91 -6.38 -3.24
C VAL A 37 12.81 -5.69 -2.21
N ARG A 38 13.66 -4.76 -2.66
CA ARG A 38 14.62 -4.09 -1.77
C ARG A 38 14.07 -2.75 -1.29
N LEU A 39 14.12 -2.53 0.02
CA LEU A 39 13.79 -1.24 0.61
C LEU A 39 14.83 -0.19 0.23
N GLY A 40 14.37 1.04 0.00
CA GLY A 40 15.19 2.18 -0.45
C GLY A 40 15.33 2.29 -1.96
N ASP A 41 15.04 1.22 -2.71
CA ASP A 41 15.04 1.24 -4.17
C ASP A 41 14.02 2.25 -4.69
N THR A 42 14.35 2.85 -5.83
CA THR A 42 13.42 3.72 -6.56
C THR A 42 12.36 2.86 -7.22
N LEU A 43 11.10 3.31 -7.17
CA LEU A 43 10.00 2.71 -7.88
C LEU A 43 10.31 2.73 -9.39
N PRO A 44 10.19 1.60 -10.12
CA PRO A 44 10.45 1.58 -11.56
C PRO A 44 9.55 2.55 -12.32
N THR A 45 9.87 2.84 -13.58
CA THR A 45 9.07 3.70 -14.44
C THR A 45 7.59 3.26 -14.47
N HIS A 46 6.69 4.22 -14.25
CA HIS A 46 5.25 4.01 -14.12
C HIS A 46 4.48 5.23 -14.67
N PRO A 47 3.19 5.09 -15.03
CA PRO A 47 2.43 6.14 -15.73
C PRO A 47 1.80 7.20 -14.82
N TRP A 48 1.93 7.06 -13.49
CA TRP A 48 1.45 8.05 -12.54
C TRP A 48 2.59 8.91 -12.00
N GLU A 49 2.24 10.08 -11.47
CA GLU A 49 3.20 10.89 -10.71
C GLU A 49 3.31 10.33 -9.29
N SER A 50 4.54 10.04 -8.85
CA SER A 50 4.79 9.55 -7.49
C SER A 50 4.38 10.59 -6.46
N GLY A 51 3.55 10.16 -5.51
CA GLY A 51 3.11 11.01 -4.40
C GLY A 51 4.18 11.17 -3.32
N GLN A 52 3.90 12.04 -2.34
CA GLN A 52 4.68 12.09 -1.10
C GLN A 52 4.62 10.75 -0.37
N ARG A 53 3.44 10.13 -0.27
CA ARG A 53 3.26 8.79 0.29
C ARG A 53 2.07 8.10 -0.37
N GLU A 54 2.25 6.87 -0.84
CA GLU A 54 1.22 6.10 -1.55
C GLU A 54 1.37 4.59 -1.33
N LEU A 55 0.28 3.86 -1.58
CA LEU A 55 0.27 2.40 -1.62
C LEU A 55 0.23 1.94 -3.08
N VAL A 56 1.08 0.98 -3.43
CA VAL A 56 1.04 0.29 -4.73
C VAL A 56 0.67 -1.15 -4.47
N VAL A 57 -0.52 -1.57 -4.91
CA VAL A 57 -1.00 -2.94 -4.80
C VAL A 57 -0.79 -3.63 -6.13
N ILE A 58 0.12 -4.60 -6.15
CA ILE A 58 0.48 -5.41 -7.30
C ILE A 58 -0.18 -6.78 -7.16
N TYR A 59 -0.97 -7.18 -8.15
CA TYR A 59 -1.71 -8.43 -8.13
C TYR A 59 -1.76 -9.06 -9.52
N ALA A 60 -2.19 -10.31 -9.58
CA ALA A 60 -2.28 -11.08 -10.81
C ALA A 60 -3.57 -11.91 -10.85
N GLY A 61 -3.82 -12.55 -11.98
CA GLY A 61 -4.92 -13.51 -12.11
C GLY A 61 -4.76 -14.66 -11.12
N GLY A 62 -5.87 -15.06 -10.49
CA GLY A 62 -5.89 -16.16 -9.54
C GLY A 62 -5.63 -15.77 -8.07
N CYS A 63 -5.48 -14.48 -7.74
CA CYS A 63 -5.28 -14.00 -6.36
C CYS A 63 -6.47 -14.21 -5.39
N GLY A 64 -7.46 -15.05 -5.73
CA GLY A 64 -8.64 -15.29 -4.89
C GLY A 64 -9.43 -14.01 -4.60
N ASP A 65 -10.10 -13.98 -3.45
CA ASP A 65 -10.81 -12.80 -2.97
C ASP A 65 -9.86 -11.80 -2.30
N MET A 66 -9.73 -10.62 -2.88
CA MET A 66 -8.88 -9.55 -2.35
C MET A 66 -9.67 -8.47 -1.59
N GLY A 67 -10.96 -8.69 -1.28
CA GLY A 67 -11.84 -7.69 -0.69
C GLY A 67 -11.29 -7.05 0.58
N GLU A 68 -10.92 -7.86 1.57
CA GLU A 68 -10.35 -7.35 2.84
C GLU A 68 -9.03 -6.58 2.63
N LEU A 69 -8.22 -7.03 1.69
CA LEU A 69 -6.95 -6.38 1.35
C LEU A 69 -7.19 -5.01 0.72
N TRP A 70 -8.17 -4.90 -0.18
CA TRP A 70 -8.58 -3.64 -0.76
C TRP A 70 -9.17 -2.69 0.28
N ASP A 71 -10.02 -3.19 1.17
CA ASP A 71 -10.60 -2.39 2.25
C ASP A 71 -9.53 -1.86 3.20
N ALA A 72 -8.54 -2.70 3.54
CA ALA A 72 -7.39 -2.28 4.35
C ALA A 72 -6.53 -1.21 3.63
N ALA A 73 -6.27 -1.39 2.32
CA ALA A 73 -5.52 -0.42 1.54
C ALA A 73 -6.25 0.93 1.44
N LEU A 74 -7.55 0.92 1.17
CA LEU A 74 -8.37 2.14 1.03
C LEU A 74 -8.58 2.85 2.38
N SER A 75 -8.77 2.10 3.47
CA SER A 75 -8.95 2.68 4.80
C SER A 75 -7.69 3.34 5.37
N SER A 76 -6.52 3.11 4.76
CA SER A 76 -5.27 3.79 5.12
C SER A 76 -5.31 5.32 4.91
N GLY A 77 -6.20 5.81 4.03
CA GLY A 77 -6.27 7.21 3.63
C GLY A 77 -5.11 7.66 2.71
N LEU A 78 -4.28 6.73 2.25
CA LEU A 78 -3.23 6.99 1.26
C LEU A 78 -3.78 6.83 -0.16
N PRO A 79 -3.22 7.55 -1.16
CA PRO A 79 -3.46 7.22 -2.56
C PRO A 79 -3.11 5.75 -2.83
N VAL A 80 -4.01 5.02 -3.47
CA VAL A 80 -3.83 3.61 -3.84
C VAL A 80 -3.66 3.50 -5.35
N ARG A 81 -2.59 2.83 -5.77
CA ARG A 81 -2.29 2.48 -7.17
C ARG A 81 -2.47 0.98 -7.33
N ALA A 82 -3.36 0.56 -8.21
CA ALA A 82 -3.52 -0.85 -8.55
C ALA A 82 -2.69 -1.18 -9.79
N VAL A 83 -1.90 -2.25 -9.70
CA VAL A 83 -1.07 -2.77 -10.79
C VAL A 83 -1.47 -4.22 -11.03
N PHE A 84 -2.10 -4.49 -12.16
CA PHE A 84 -2.39 -5.84 -12.59
C PHE A 84 -1.22 -6.35 -13.45
N ALA A 85 -0.38 -7.19 -12.84
CA ALA A 85 0.89 -7.58 -13.41
C ALA A 85 0.75 -8.65 -14.49
N GLU A 86 -0.02 -9.71 -14.23
CA GLU A 86 -0.09 -10.90 -15.09
C GLU A 86 -1.49 -11.55 -15.01
N GLY A 87 -1.92 -12.25 -16.09
CA GLY A 87 -3.18 -12.99 -16.14
C GLY A 87 -4.29 -12.32 -16.97
N ASP A 88 -5.52 -12.80 -16.77
CA ASP A 88 -6.73 -12.26 -17.42
C ASP A 88 -7.54 -11.44 -16.39
N LEU A 89 -7.54 -10.12 -16.56
CA LEU A 89 -8.26 -9.22 -15.67
C LEU A 89 -9.76 -9.46 -15.72
N GLY A 90 -10.32 -9.86 -16.87
CA GLY A 90 -11.75 -10.13 -17.03
C GLY A 90 -12.24 -11.34 -16.23
N ARG A 91 -11.32 -12.20 -15.78
CA ARG A 91 -11.59 -13.37 -14.93
C ARG A 91 -11.14 -13.18 -13.49
N THR A 92 -10.63 -12.00 -13.15
CA THR A 92 -10.14 -11.67 -11.81
C THR A 92 -11.17 -10.77 -11.13
N VAL A 93 -11.35 -10.92 -9.82
CA VAL A 93 -12.19 -10.00 -9.04
C VAL A 93 -11.68 -8.58 -9.24
N GLY A 94 -12.60 -7.68 -9.62
CA GLY A 94 -12.25 -6.30 -9.96
C GLY A 94 -11.63 -5.56 -8.77
N ALA A 95 -10.60 -4.76 -9.04
CA ALA A 95 -10.08 -3.82 -8.07
C ALA A 95 -11.04 -2.61 -7.92
N PRO A 96 -11.14 -1.99 -6.74
CA PRO A 96 -11.97 -0.81 -6.51
C PRO A 96 -11.43 0.46 -7.19
N VAL A 97 -10.22 0.40 -7.74
CA VAL A 97 -9.59 1.45 -8.55
C VAL A 97 -9.17 0.85 -9.89
N GLN A 98 -9.22 1.65 -10.96
CA GLN A 98 -8.82 1.19 -12.29
C GLN A 98 -7.35 0.74 -12.27
N PRO A 99 -7.05 -0.56 -12.51
CA PRO A 99 -5.68 -1.02 -12.51
C PRO A 99 -4.93 -0.55 -13.75
N TRP A 100 -3.65 -0.23 -13.54
CA TRP A 100 -2.68 -0.22 -14.63
C TRP A 100 -2.36 -1.66 -15.04
N GLN A 101 -2.39 -1.93 -16.33
CA GLN A 101 -2.23 -3.28 -16.89
C GLN A 101 -1.48 -3.25 -18.21
N GLY A 102 -1.11 -4.44 -18.71
CA GLY A 102 -0.38 -4.62 -19.97
C GLY A 102 1.10 -4.86 -19.75
N GLN A 103 1.86 -4.93 -20.85
CA GLN A 103 3.26 -5.36 -20.83
C GLN A 103 4.14 -4.50 -19.92
N GLU A 104 3.86 -3.21 -19.82
CA GLU A 104 4.61 -2.30 -18.97
C GLU A 104 4.34 -2.57 -17.47
N ALA A 105 3.11 -2.87 -17.09
CA ALA A 105 2.76 -3.28 -15.72
C ALA A 105 3.44 -4.61 -15.34
N THR A 106 3.51 -5.56 -16.29
CA THR A 106 4.28 -6.80 -16.11
C THR A 106 5.77 -6.51 -15.93
N ALA A 107 6.35 -5.65 -16.76
CA ALA A 107 7.76 -5.29 -16.68
C ALA A 107 8.09 -4.59 -15.36
N PHE A 108 7.20 -3.71 -14.89
CA PHE A 108 7.29 -3.05 -13.60
C PHE A 108 7.37 -4.07 -12.44
N ALA A 109 6.44 -5.02 -12.38
CA ALA A 109 6.43 -6.05 -11.34
C ALA A 109 7.69 -6.93 -11.37
N ARG A 110 8.19 -7.26 -12.56
CA ARG A 110 9.42 -8.04 -12.75
C ARG A 110 10.69 -7.28 -12.33
N GLN A 111 10.77 -5.99 -12.61
CA GLN A 111 11.90 -5.16 -12.17
C GLN A 111 11.98 -5.07 -10.64
N LEU A 112 10.82 -5.00 -9.98
CA LEU A 112 10.72 -5.06 -8.52
C LEU A 112 11.08 -6.43 -7.93
N ARG A 113 11.08 -7.49 -8.76
CA ARG A 113 11.29 -8.87 -8.36
C ARG A 113 10.28 -9.34 -7.31
N VAL A 114 9.03 -8.93 -7.46
CA VAL A 114 7.91 -9.38 -6.63
C VAL A 114 7.92 -10.91 -6.57
N ALA A 115 7.97 -11.48 -5.36
CA ALA A 115 8.10 -12.93 -5.21
C ALA A 115 6.75 -13.66 -5.31
N GLN A 116 5.67 -12.99 -4.93
CA GLN A 116 4.32 -13.56 -4.89
C GLN A 116 3.23 -12.48 -5.06
N TYR A 117 2.05 -12.90 -5.48
CA TYR A 117 0.88 -12.02 -5.59
C TYR A 117 -0.22 -12.44 -4.61
N PRO A 118 -0.91 -11.48 -3.98
CA PRO A 118 -0.72 -10.03 -4.11
C PRO A 118 0.47 -9.51 -3.28
N THR A 119 0.99 -8.36 -3.68
CA THR A 119 2.04 -7.61 -2.99
C THR A 119 1.63 -6.15 -2.81
N ILE A 120 1.84 -5.60 -1.63
CA ILE A 120 1.59 -4.19 -1.32
C ILE A 120 2.92 -3.51 -1.02
N LEU A 121 3.20 -2.44 -1.75
CA LEU A 121 4.33 -1.56 -1.50
C LEU A 121 3.85 -0.30 -0.81
N LEU A 122 4.56 0.13 0.22
CA LEU A 122 4.48 1.49 0.71
C LEU A 122 5.61 2.30 0.10
N VAL A 123 5.25 3.37 -0.59
CA VAL A 123 6.18 4.24 -1.33
C VAL A 123 6.15 5.64 -0.74
N GLU A 124 7.32 6.24 -0.54
CA GLU A 124 7.49 7.62 -0.11
C GLU A 124 8.46 8.35 -1.04
N GLY A 125 8.00 9.43 -1.70
CA GLY A 125 8.80 10.18 -2.66
C GLY A 125 9.40 9.33 -3.78
N GLY A 126 8.65 8.32 -4.26
CA GLY A 126 9.10 7.39 -5.28
C GLY A 126 10.09 6.32 -4.80
N ARG A 127 10.31 6.16 -3.49
CA ARG A 127 11.15 5.11 -2.90
C ARG A 127 10.35 4.11 -2.11
N LEU A 128 10.73 2.84 -2.19
CA LEU A 128 10.10 1.77 -1.43
C LEU A 128 10.53 1.85 0.03
N ILE A 129 9.58 2.09 0.93
CA ILE A 129 9.85 2.18 2.37
C ILE A 129 9.28 1.00 3.17
N ASN A 130 8.33 0.27 2.60
CA ASN A 130 7.88 -1.01 3.14
C ASN A 130 7.31 -1.91 2.04
N VAL A 131 7.31 -3.22 2.29
CA VAL A 131 6.75 -4.24 1.41
C VAL A 131 6.02 -5.26 2.26
N TRP A 132 4.81 -5.58 1.83
CA TRP A 132 4.07 -6.73 2.30
C TRP A 132 3.85 -7.64 1.10
N GLU A 133 4.21 -8.90 1.24
CA GLU A 133 3.88 -9.94 0.27
C GLU A 133 3.04 -10.97 1.03
N GLY A 134 1.87 -11.31 0.51
CA GLY A 134 0.97 -12.20 1.21
C GLY A 134 0.46 -13.34 0.38
N GLU A 135 0.05 -14.37 1.09
CA GLU A 135 -0.92 -15.35 0.62
C GLU A 135 -2.30 -14.82 1.02
N VAL A 136 -3.17 -14.60 0.03
CA VAL A 136 -4.59 -14.42 0.33
C VAL A 136 -5.10 -15.82 0.68
N PRO A 137 -5.65 -16.05 1.89
CA PRO A 137 -6.26 -17.33 2.19
C PRO A 137 -7.43 -17.53 1.23
N GLY A 138 -7.20 -18.37 0.22
CA GLY A 138 -8.26 -18.84 -0.64
C GLY A 138 -9.12 -19.79 0.16
N ASP A 139 -10.39 -19.44 0.38
CA ASP A 139 -11.38 -20.45 0.67
C ASP A 139 -11.43 -21.35 -0.58
N LEU A 140 -10.79 -22.51 -0.49
CA LEU A 140 -10.98 -23.58 -1.45
C LEU A 140 -12.39 -24.10 -1.18
N GLY A 141 -13.39 -23.40 -1.74
CA GLY A 141 -14.77 -23.83 -1.70
C GLY A 141 -14.86 -25.29 -2.14
N GLU A 142 -15.12 -26.17 -1.18
CA GLU A 142 -15.61 -27.53 -1.41
C GLU A 142 -17.06 -27.52 -1.90
#